data_AF-A0A9D7DAA3-F1
#
_entry.id   AF-A0A9D7DAA3-F1
#
_cell.length_a   1.000
_cell.length_b   1.000
_cell.length_c   1.000
_cell.angle_alpha   90.00
_cell.angle_beta   90.00
_cell.angle_gamma   90.00
#
_symmetry.space_group_name_H-M   'P 1'
#
loop_
_entity.id
_entity.type
_entity.pdbx_description
1 polymer ?
#
loop_
_entity_poly.entity_id
_entity_poly.type
_entity_poly.pdbx_seq_one_letter_code
_entity_poly.pdbx_strand_id
1 'polypeptide(L)'
;MNALGRRVSEKQAALAEREAKLAELQAELAAKDTAMKALKDRVSAALTGFEGKGLTVEQRNGRIYVSMENKLLFPSGSAIVDAKGKEALTKLAKAIENEKDLSILVEGHTDTDKIKGAAPTRTAGTSA
;
A
#
# COMPACT_ATOMS: atom_id res chain seq x y z
N MET A 1 22.64 -52.96 15.94
CA MET A 1 21.68 -51.99 15.38
C MET A 1 21.92 -51.80 13.88
N ASN A 2 20.95 -52.16 13.04
CA ASN A 2 21.08 -52.14 11.57
C ASN A 2 21.20 -50.70 11.01
N ALA A 3 22.07 -50.51 10.01
CA ALA A 3 22.32 -49.22 9.36
C ALA A 3 21.09 -48.63 8.65
N LEU A 4 20.06 -49.44 8.38
CA LEU A 4 18.79 -48.98 7.84
C LEU A 4 17.95 -48.25 8.91
N GLY A 5 17.89 -48.78 10.14
CA GLY A 5 17.14 -48.17 11.24
C GLY A 5 17.67 -46.80 11.64
N ARG A 6 19.00 -46.61 11.61
CA ARG A 6 19.64 -45.29 11.82
C ARG A 6 19.23 -44.28 10.75
N ARG A 7 19.31 -44.66 9.47
CA ARG A 7 18.90 -43.79 8.36
C ARG A 7 17.43 -43.41 8.39
N VAL A 8 16.55 -44.33 8.81
CA VAL A 8 15.12 -44.04 8.97
C VAL A 8 14.90 -43.06 10.13
N SER A 9 15.54 -43.27 11.28
CA SER A 9 15.45 -42.38 12.43
C SER A 9 15.99 -40.98 12.15
N GLU A 10 17.14 -40.87 11.47
CA GLU A 10 17.71 -39.58 11.05
C GLU A 10 16.78 -38.83 10.10
N LYS A 11 16.19 -39.53 9.12
CA LYS A 11 15.22 -38.92 8.21
C LYS A 11 13.93 -38.51 8.91
N GLN A 12 13.45 -39.29 9.87
CA GLN A 12 12.28 -38.93 10.68
C GLN A 12 12.54 -37.70 11.54
N ALA A 13 13.72 -37.58 12.15
CA ALA A 13 14.10 -36.39 12.90
C ALA A 13 14.18 -35.14 11.98
N ALA A 14 14.80 -35.27 10.80
CA ALA A 14 14.88 -34.17 9.84
C ALA A 14 13.51 -33.75 9.28
N LEU A 15 12.59 -34.70 9.09
CA LEU A 15 11.22 -34.41 8.69
C LEU A 15 10.46 -33.67 9.80
N ALA A 16 10.56 -34.14 11.05
CA ALA A 16 9.93 -33.48 12.19
C ALA A 16 10.43 -32.04 12.39
N GLU A 17 11.73 -31.81 12.24
CA GLU A 17 12.31 -30.46 12.30
C GLU A 17 11.79 -29.56 11.17
N ARG A 18 11.69 -30.10 9.95
CA ARG A 18 11.15 -29.37 8.81
C ARG A 18 9.66 -29.05 8.98
N GLU A 19 8.87 -29.98 9.50
CA GLU A 19 7.45 -29.78 9.80
C GLU A 19 7.26 -28.71 10.86
N ALA A 20 8.05 -28.73 11.93
CA ALA A 20 8.02 -27.70 12.98
C ALA A 20 8.32 -26.30 12.41
N LYS A 21 9.36 -26.19 11.57
CA LYS A 21 9.72 -24.92 10.92
C LYS A 21 8.63 -24.44 9.94
N LEU A 22 7.99 -25.35 9.21
CA LEU A 22 6.88 -25.00 8.34
C LEU A 22 5.67 -24.50 9.14
N ALA A 23 5.36 -25.12 10.27
CA ALA A 23 4.27 -24.69 11.14
C ALA A 23 4.52 -23.29 11.72
N GLU A 24 5.75 -23.00 12.13
CA GLU A 24 6.16 -21.67 12.60
C GLU A 24 5.99 -20.60 11.50
N LEU A 25 6.50 -20.88 10.30
CA LEU A 25 6.37 -19.96 9.15
C LEU A 25 4.91 -19.74 8.74
N GLN A 26 4.08 -20.79 8.78
CA GLN A 26 2.65 -20.69 8.51
C GLN A 26 1.93 -19.82 9.54
N ALA A 27 2.30 -19.94 10.82
CA ALA A 27 1.75 -19.10 11.88
C ALA A 27 2.14 -17.62 11.69
N GLU A 28 3.41 -17.35 11.34
CA GLU A 28 3.87 -15.99 11.06
C GLU A 28 3.17 -15.38 9.84
N LEU A 29 2.99 -16.15 8.77
CA LEU A 29 2.24 -15.73 7.58
C LEU A 29 0.79 -15.41 7.91
N ALA A 30 0.12 -16.28 8.68
CA ALA A 30 -1.27 -16.04 9.09
C ALA A 30 -1.42 -14.78 9.97
N ALA A 31 -0.44 -14.52 10.85
CA ALA A 31 -0.40 -13.29 11.65
C ALA A 31 -0.22 -12.05 10.75
N LYS A 32 0.69 -12.10 9.78
CA LYS A 32 0.88 -11.02 8.80
C LYS A 32 -0.37 -10.78 7.96
N ASP A 33 -1.00 -11.83 7.44
CA ASP A 33 -2.24 -11.70 6.65
C ASP A 33 -3.38 -11.07 7.46
N THR A 34 -3.48 -11.43 8.74
CA THR A 34 -4.46 -10.84 9.66
C THR A 34 -4.19 -9.36 9.88
N ALA A 35 -2.93 -8.97 10.11
CA ALA A 35 -2.53 -7.58 10.25
C ALA A 35 -2.81 -6.77 8.97
N MET A 36 -2.48 -7.34 7.81
CA MET A 36 -2.74 -6.72 6.50
C MET A 36 -4.23 -6.54 6.24
N LYS A 37 -5.06 -7.52 6.60
CA LYS A 37 -6.52 -7.41 6.49
C LYS A 37 -7.06 -6.32 7.42
N ALA A 38 -6.62 -6.28 8.68
CA ALA A 38 -7.03 -5.25 9.62
C ALA A 38 -6.60 -3.84 9.19
N LEU A 39 -5.45 -3.72 8.54
CA LEU A 39 -5.00 -2.48 7.93
C LEU A 39 -5.89 -2.08 6.75
N LYS A 40 -6.18 -3.02 5.83
CA LYS A 40 -7.09 -2.79 4.71
C LYS A 40 -8.45 -2.31 5.21
N ASP A 41 -9.04 -3.00 6.18
CA ASP A 41 -10.36 -2.68 6.71
C ASP A 41 -10.39 -1.27 7.35
N ARG A 42 -9.31 -0.87 8.05
CA ARG A 42 -9.19 0.51 8.59
C ARG A 42 -9.04 1.56 7.51
N VAL A 43 -8.21 1.30 6.49
CA VAL A 43 -8.03 2.20 5.35
C VAL A 43 -9.34 2.37 4.59
N SER A 44 -10.04 1.27 4.29
CA SER A 44 -11.38 1.28 3.69
C SER A 44 -12.36 2.04 4.60
N ALA A 45 -12.41 1.78 5.90
CA ALA A 45 -13.31 2.47 6.82
C ALA A 45 -13.09 3.99 6.84
N ALA A 46 -11.84 4.45 6.89
CA ALA A 46 -11.51 5.88 6.86
C ALA A 46 -11.84 6.55 5.51
N LEU A 47 -11.86 5.77 4.44
CA LEU A 47 -12.07 6.23 3.08
C LEU A 47 -13.43 5.87 2.48
N THR A 48 -14.33 5.22 3.24
CA THR A 48 -15.69 4.84 2.80
C THR A 48 -16.49 5.99 2.17
N GLY A 49 -16.29 7.23 2.62
CA GLY A 49 -16.93 8.41 2.03
C GLY A 49 -16.49 8.73 0.59
N PHE A 50 -15.33 8.20 0.19
CA PHE A 50 -14.65 8.38 -1.10
C PHE A 50 -14.58 7.09 -1.92
N GLU A 51 -14.71 5.92 -1.30
CA GLU A 51 -14.72 4.61 -1.96
C GLU A 51 -15.86 4.53 -2.99
N GLY A 52 -15.54 4.21 -4.24
CA GLY A 52 -16.49 4.25 -5.36
C GLY A 52 -16.78 5.64 -5.93
N LYS A 53 -16.19 6.71 -5.39
CA LYS A 53 -16.24 8.08 -5.95
C LYS A 53 -14.89 8.51 -6.54
N GLY A 54 -14.21 7.55 -7.15
CA GLY A 54 -12.85 7.71 -7.65
C GLY A 54 -11.76 7.41 -6.62
N LEU A 55 -12.06 6.60 -5.61
CA LEU A 55 -11.06 5.97 -4.75
C LEU A 55 -11.30 4.46 -4.72
N THR A 56 -10.22 3.68 -4.84
CA THR A 56 -10.24 2.21 -4.81
C THR A 56 -9.13 1.71 -3.90
N VAL A 57 -9.44 0.73 -3.05
CA VAL A 57 -8.47 0.09 -2.14
C VAL A 57 -8.39 -1.40 -2.47
N GLU A 58 -7.21 -1.86 -2.87
CA GLU A 58 -6.98 -3.27 -3.24
C GLU A 58 -5.77 -3.83 -2.51
N GLN A 59 -5.84 -5.11 -2.12
CA GLN A 59 -4.70 -5.83 -1.60
C GLN A 59 -4.13 -6.73 -2.69
N ARG A 60 -2.85 -6.57 -3.01
CA ARG A 60 -2.16 -7.38 -4.02
C ARG A 60 -0.72 -7.65 -3.58
N ASN A 61 -0.29 -8.91 -3.67
CA ASN A 61 1.08 -9.33 -3.36
C ASN A 61 1.59 -8.86 -1.98
N GLY A 62 0.74 -8.90 -0.94
CA GLY A 62 1.11 -8.43 0.40
C GLY A 62 1.24 -6.91 0.53
N ARG A 63 0.78 -6.13 -0.45
CA ARG A 63 0.76 -4.68 -0.43
C ARG A 63 -0.68 -4.18 -0.56
N ILE A 64 -0.96 -3.03 0.05
CA ILE A 64 -2.23 -2.33 -0.11
C ILE A 64 -2.01 -1.21 -1.13
N TYR A 65 -2.80 -1.24 -2.19
CA TYR A 65 -2.84 -0.25 -3.25
C TYR A 65 -4.04 0.64 -3.00
N VAL A 66 -3.78 1.94 -2.89
CA VAL A 66 -4.82 2.97 -2.82
C VAL A 66 -4.74 3.77 -4.11
N SER A 67 -5.72 3.57 -4.98
CA SER A 67 -5.83 4.29 -6.25
C SER A 67 -6.81 5.44 -6.08
N MET A 68 -6.40 6.64 -6.48
CA MET A 68 -7.24 7.83 -6.47
C MET A 68 -7.34 8.39 -7.89
N GLU A 69 -8.56 8.58 -8.38
CA GLU A 69 -8.82 9.17 -9.69
C GLU A 69 -8.41 10.63 -9.72
N ASN A 70 -7.91 11.07 -10.89
CA ASN A 70 -7.50 12.45 -11.12
C ASN A 70 -8.60 13.45 -10.75
N LYS A 71 -9.85 13.17 -11.13
CA LYS A 71 -11.02 14.04 -10.86
C LYS A 71 -11.34 14.24 -9.37
N LEU A 72 -10.90 13.32 -8.51
CA LEU A 72 -11.09 13.43 -7.07
C LEU A 72 -10.04 14.35 -6.43
N LEU A 73 -8.83 14.35 -6.98
CA LEU A 73 -7.69 15.09 -6.45
C LEU A 73 -7.51 16.47 -7.09
N PHE A 74 -7.77 16.60 -8.40
CA PHE A 74 -7.43 17.78 -9.18
C PHE A 74 -8.64 18.26 -10.00
N PRO A 75 -8.91 19.57 -10.05
CA PRO A 75 -9.79 20.13 -11.06
C PRO A 75 -9.12 20.01 -12.45
N SER A 76 -9.93 19.87 -13.50
CA SER A 76 -9.44 19.72 -14.88
C SER A 76 -8.42 20.81 -15.25
N GLY A 77 -7.24 20.42 -15.73
CA GLY A 77 -6.16 21.32 -16.14
C GLY A 77 -5.32 21.93 -15.01
N SER A 78 -5.50 21.50 -13.76
CA SER A 78 -4.76 22.02 -12.60
C SER A 78 -3.86 20.95 -11.98
N ALA A 79 -2.68 21.36 -11.51
CA ALA A 79 -1.80 20.55 -10.67
C ALA A 79 -2.01 20.80 -9.16
N ILE A 80 -3.00 21.62 -8.79
CA ILE A 80 -3.30 21.97 -7.40
C ILE A 80 -4.40 21.05 -6.87
N VAL A 81 -4.12 20.38 -5.74
CA VAL A 81 -5.08 19.49 -5.08
C VAL A 81 -6.29 20.28 -4.57
N ASP A 82 -7.49 19.85 -4.96
CA ASP A 82 -8.76 20.42 -4.50
C ASP A 82 -9.01 20.15 -3.00
N ALA A 83 -9.89 20.93 -2.37
CA ALA A 83 -10.24 20.80 -0.96
C ALA A 83 -10.69 19.35 -0.60
N LYS A 84 -11.46 18.72 -1.49
CA LYS A 84 -11.89 17.32 -1.33
C LYS A 84 -10.73 16.33 -1.36
N GLY A 85 -9.76 16.54 -2.25
CA GLY A 85 -8.56 15.73 -2.34
C GLY A 85 -7.70 15.85 -1.08
N LYS A 86 -7.53 17.07 -0.55
CA LYS A 86 -6.83 17.30 0.73
C LYS A 86 -7.54 16.61 1.90
N GLU A 87 -8.87 16.66 1.95
CA GLU A 87 -9.65 15.96 2.98
C GLU A 87 -9.45 14.44 2.91
N ALA A 88 -9.52 13.85 1.73
CA ALA A 88 -9.29 12.42 1.53
C ALA A 88 -7.88 11.98 1.97
N LEU A 89 -6.84 12.74 1.56
CA LEU A 89 -5.46 12.48 1.97
C LEU A 89 -5.28 12.61 3.49
N THR A 90 -5.96 13.59 4.12
CA THR A 90 -5.91 13.77 5.58
C THR A 90 -6.54 12.59 6.32
N LYS A 91 -7.68 12.07 5.82
CA LYS A 91 -8.32 10.88 6.42
C LYS A 91 -7.47 9.63 6.22
N LEU A 92 -6.85 9.46 5.05
CA LEU A 92 -5.91 8.37 4.81
C LEU A 92 -4.72 8.45 5.78
N ALA A 93 -4.12 9.62 5.94
CA ALA A 93 -3.00 9.82 6.86
C ALA A 93 -3.37 9.43 8.30
N LYS A 94 -4.55 9.86 8.78
CA LYS A 94 -5.05 9.46 10.11
C LYS A 94 -5.32 7.97 10.25
N ALA A 95 -5.74 7.29 9.17
CA ALA A 95 -6.03 5.86 9.21
C ALA A 95 -4.76 5.01 9.42
N ILE A 96 -3.62 5.51 8.95
CA ILE A 96 -2.33 4.80 8.96
C ILE A 96 -1.32 5.37 9.96
N GLU A 97 -1.63 6.47 10.65
CA GLU A 97 -0.70 7.17 11.56
C GLU A 97 -0.19 6.30 12.72
N ASN A 98 -0.99 5.32 13.14
CA ASN A 98 -0.65 4.42 14.25
C ASN A 98 0.17 3.20 13.82
N GLU A 99 0.41 3.01 12.52
CA GLU A 99 1.21 1.91 11.99
C GLU A 99 2.67 2.32 11.80
N LYS A 100 3.52 1.82 12.68
CA LYS A 100 4.93 2.25 12.76
C LYS A 100 5.84 1.59 11.73
N ASP A 101 5.46 0.43 11.20
CA ASP A 101 6.27 -0.37 10.27
C ASP A 101 5.81 -0.25 8.81
N LEU A 102 5.12 0.83 8.47
CA LEU A 102 4.49 1.01 7.16
C LEU A 102 5.40 1.78 6.20
N SER A 103 5.79 1.14 5.09
CA SER A 103 6.49 1.80 3.99
C SER A 103 5.49 2.33 2.97
N ILE A 104 5.43 3.66 2.81
CA ILE A 104 4.51 4.32 1.87
C ILE A 104 5.29 4.75 0.62
N LEU A 105 4.79 4.37 -0.55
CA LEU A 105 5.26 4.86 -1.84
C LEU A 105 4.12 5.67 -2.49
N VAL A 106 4.43 6.89 -2.92
CA VAL A 106 3.46 7.77 -3.60
C VAL A 106 3.91 7.96 -5.04
N GLU A 107 3.06 7.54 -5.98
CA GLU A 107 3.31 7.66 -7.41
C GLU A 107 2.22 8.52 -8.06
N GLY A 108 2.62 9.57 -8.77
CA GLY A 108 1.73 10.40 -9.57
C GLY A 108 1.76 9.97 -11.03
N HIS A 109 0.59 9.67 -11.59
CA HIS A 109 0.43 9.42 -13.03
C HIS A 109 -0.26 10.62 -13.68
N THR A 110 0.25 11.09 -14.82
CA THR A 110 -0.43 12.13 -15.62
C THR A 110 -1.39 11.46 -16.60
N ASP A 111 -2.55 12.07 -16.86
CA ASP A 111 -3.37 11.69 -18.00
C ASP A 111 -2.73 12.17 -19.31
N THR A 112 -3.29 11.74 -20.44
CA THR A 112 -2.81 12.09 -21.79
C THR A 112 -3.18 13.52 -22.21
N ASP A 113 -3.97 14.23 -21.41
CA ASP A 113 -4.46 15.55 -21.76
C ASP A 113 -3.37 16.59 -21.55
N LYS A 114 -3.11 17.41 -22.57
CA LYS A 114 -2.15 18.51 -22.45
C LYS A 114 -2.63 19.47 -21.37
N ILE A 115 -1.75 19.78 -20.41
CA ILE A 115 -1.96 20.88 -19.46
C ILE A 115 -2.24 22.15 -20.26
N LYS A 116 -3.49 22.63 -20.26
CA LYS A 116 -3.89 23.89 -20.88
C LYS A 116 -3.62 25.02 -19.90
N GLY A 117 -2.40 25.54 -19.90
CA GLY A 117 -2.04 26.72 -19.13
C GLY A 117 -0.61 27.11 -19.42
N ALA A 118 -0.44 28.26 -20.08
CA ALA A 118 0.85 28.89 -20.30
C ALA A 118 1.68 28.87 -19.00
N ALA A 119 2.91 28.38 -19.11
CA ALA A 119 3.90 28.54 -18.07
C ALA A 119 3.92 30.04 -17.67
N PRO A 120 3.79 30.40 -16.38
CA PRO A 120 4.13 31.76 -15.98
C PRO A 120 5.61 31.93 -16.28
N THR A 121 5.93 32.65 -17.36
CA THR A 121 7.28 33.11 -17.64
C THR A 121 7.69 33.97 -16.47
N ARG A 122 8.42 33.39 -15.51
CA ARG A 122 9.17 34.16 -14.53
C ARG A 122 10.31 34.82 -15.30
N THR A 123 10.05 36.00 -15.88
CA THR A 123 11.12 36.86 -16.36
C THR A 123 11.84 37.42 -15.13
N ALA A 124 12.86 36.69 -14.69
CA ALA A 124 13.92 37.26 -13.88
C ALA A 124 14.92 37.95 -14.84
N GLY A 125 15.08 39.28 -14.68
CA GLY A 125 16.05 40.08 -15.44
C GLY A 125 15.64 41.57 -15.48
N THR A 126 16.01 42.40 -14.50
CA THR A 126 17.23 43.25 -14.42
C THR A 126 17.09 44.64 -15.09
N SER A 127 17.51 45.66 -14.33
CA SER A 127 17.84 47.06 -14.65
C SER A 127 16.72 48.11 -14.73
N ALA A 128 16.72 49.01 -13.74
CA ALA A 128 17.10 50.42 -13.92
C ALA A 128 17.71 50.94 -12.60
#